data_AF-A0A1W2H7L4-F1
#
_entry.id   AF-A0A1W2H7L4-F1
#
_cell.length_a   1.000
_cell.length_b   1.000
_cell.length_c   1.000
_cell.angle_alpha   90.00
_cell.angle_beta   90.00
_cell.angle_gamma   90.00
#
_symmetry.space_group_name_H-M   'P 1'
#
loop_
_entity.id
_entity.type
_entity.pdbx_description
1 polymer ?
#
loop_
_entity_poly.entity_id
_entity_poly.type
_entity_poly.pdbx_seq_one_letter_code
_entity_poly.pdbx_strand_id
1 'polypeptide(L)'
;MNEQNYDYLKNQVKYTGFGEGLENQLKEKMAQGEPAFTIRHNTEFGNDKMTSDLHFRKSDQTDMYFFNKYDTSLKKGNEDTEMKQTFYIGKENNITLKEAYNLMDGRSVNKDLVNREGEKYNAWVQLNFKETDSNGNFKPKQFHENYGFDLEKALEKHPIQELSNPEDKDRLMDSLKKGNRQSVTFKDGDDEQNRFVEASPQFKSINVYDQSQNRIGRNNNQKENQSKSESKEQKEGIAESGEGDGAKVKSRKKVKVS
;
A
#
# COMPACT_ATOMS: atom_id res chain seq x y z
N MET A 1 15.63 36.65 -9.76
CA MET A 1 15.39 35.31 -9.20
C MET A 1 16.70 34.80 -8.60
N ASN A 2 16.65 34.17 -7.43
CA ASN A 2 17.82 33.53 -6.84
C ASN A 2 18.08 32.16 -7.52
N GLU A 3 19.14 32.06 -8.34
CA GLU A 3 19.48 30.85 -9.12
C GLU A 3 19.80 29.63 -8.24
N GLN A 4 20.50 29.84 -7.11
CA GLN A 4 20.80 28.74 -6.19
C GLN A 4 19.53 28.17 -5.55
N ASN A 5 18.58 29.04 -5.20
CA ASN A 5 17.30 28.60 -4.66
C ASN A 5 16.45 27.89 -5.73
N TYR A 6 16.48 28.36 -6.97
CA TYR A 6 15.84 27.67 -8.07
C TYR A 6 16.41 26.27 -8.30
N ASP A 7 17.74 26.12 -8.35
CA ASP A 7 18.37 24.80 -8.52
C ASP A 7 18.07 23.85 -7.35
N TYR A 8 18.04 24.38 -6.12
CA TYR A 8 17.61 23.61 -4.96
C TYR A 8 16.17 23.11 -5.09
N LEU A 9 15.22 23.99 -5.41
CA LEU A 9 13.81 23.63 -5.54
C LEU A 9 13.57 22.68 -6.71
N LYS A 10 14.24 22.90 -7.84
CA LYS A 10 14.23 22.01 -9.00
C LYS A 10 14.61 20.58 -8.60
N ASN A 11 15.74 20.43 -7.91
CA ASN A 11 16.20 19.13 -7.42
C ASN A 11 15.23 18.55 -6.38
N GLN A 12 14.74 19.38 -5.46
CA GLN A 12 13.78 18.93 -4.45
C GLN A 12 12.52 18.35 -5.10
N VAL A 13 11.91 19.08 -6.05
CA VAL A 13 10.74 18.63 -6.82
C VAL A 13 11.02 17.30 -7.52
N LYS A 14 12.15 17.22 -8.26
CA LYS A 14 12.58 15.99 -8.95
C LYS A 14 12.69 14.80 -8.00
N TYR A 15 13.46 14.94 -6.91
CA TYR A 15 13.74 13.85 -5.99
C TYR A 15 12.60 13.54 -5.02
N THR A 16 11.60 14.42 -4.88
CA THR A 16 10.32 14.09 -4.23
C THR A 16 9.36 13.28 -5.12
N GLY A 17 9.77 12.94 -6.35
CA GLY A 17 9.04 12.01 -7.22
C GLY A 17 8.11 12.68 -8.23
N PHE A 18 8.20 14.00 -8.41
CA PHE A 18 7.50 14.71 -9.49
C PHE A 18 8.29 14.74 -10.82
N GLY A 19 9.51 14.17 -10.80
CA GLY A 19 10.30 13.97 -12.02
C GLY A 19 10.82 15.27 -12.62
N GLU A 20 11.07 15.20 -13.93
CA GLU A 20 11.48 16.34 -14.76
C GLU A 20 10.25 16.88 -15.52
N GLY A 21 10.29 18.15 -15.92
CA GLY A 21 9.24 18.81 -16.71
C GLY A 21 8.58 20.01 -16.02
N LEU A 22 8.79 20.21 -14.72
CA LEU A 22 8.24 21.34 -13.97
C LEU A 22 9.22 22.53 -13.85
N GLU A 23 10.43 22.40 -14.40
CA GLU A 23 11.53 23.35 -14.22
C GLU A 23 11.20 24.74 -14.79
N ASN A 24 10.68 24.78 -16.02
CA ASN A 24 10.32 26.04 -16.68
C ASN A 24 9.20 26.75 -15.93
N GLN A 25 8.15 26.02 -15.55
CA GLN A 25 7.02 26.60 -14.80
C GLN A 25 7.47 27.11 -13.42
N LEU A 26 8.33 26.36 -12.74
CA LEU A 26 8.94 26.79 -11.47
C LEU A 26 9.76 28.07 -11.65
N LYS A 27 10.61 28.12 -12.68
CA LYS A 27 11.43 29.30 -12.99
C LYS A 27 10.57 30.53 -13.27
N GLU A 28 9.55 30.38 -14.11
CA GLU A 28 8.61 31.45 -14.45
C GLU A 28 7.87 31.97 -13.21
N LYS A 29 7.34 31.06 -12.38
CA LYS A 29 6.62 31.43 -11.16
C LYS A 29 7.51 32.12 -10.12
N MET A 30 8.75 31.68 -9.96
CA MET A 30 9.72 32.36 -9.11
C MET A 30 10.13 33.73 -9.66
N ALA A 31 10.23 33.87 -10.99
CA ALA A 31 10.57 35.14 -11.64
C ALA A 31 9.43 36.18 -11.53
N GLN A 32 8.17 35.74 -11.48
CA GLN A 32 7.01 36.60 -11.23
C GLN A 32 7.03 37.25 -9.83
N GLY A 33 7.73 36.63 -8.86
CA GLY A 33 7.91 37.21 -7.53
C GLY A 33 6.68 37.18 -6.62
N GLU A 34 5.65 36.40 -6.96
CA GLU A 34 4.44 36.24 -6.13
C GLU A 34 4.79 35.67 -4.75
N PRO A 35 4.15 36.12 -3.65
CA PRO A 35 4.45 35.62 -2.30
C PRO A 35 4.24 34.11 -2.12
N ALA A 36 3.32 33.52 -2.89
CA ALA A 36 3.07 32.09 -2.94
C ALA A 36 2.54 31.71 -4.32
N PHE A 37 2.82 30.48 -4.75
CA PHE A 37 2.27 29.93 -5.98
C PHE A 37 2.12 28.41 -5.87
N THR A 38 1.32 27.86 -6.79
CA THR A 38 1.10 26.42 -6.90
C THR A 38 1.46 25.93 -8.29
N ILE A 39 2.06 24.74 -8.36
CA ILE A 39 2.30 24.01 -9.61
C ILE A 39 1.52 22.71 -9.56
N ARG A 40 0.67 22.46 -10.55
CA ARG A 40 -0.10 21.22 -10.67
C ARG A 40 0.68 20.17 -11.44
N HIS A 41 0.67 18.95 -10.94
CA HIS A 41 1.26 17.77 -11.55
C HIS A 41 0.21 16.66 -11.62
N ASN A 42 0.13 15.96 -12.76
CA ASN A 42 -0.75 14.82 -12.95
C ASN A 42 0.08 13.59 -13.30
N THR A 43 -0.24 12.45 -12.71
CA THR A 43 0.39 11.17 -13.04
C THR A 43 -0.62 10.03 -12.93
N GLU A 44 -0.30 8.91 -13.55
CA GLU A 44 -1.07 7.68 -13.45
C GLU A 44 -0.22 6.57 -12.83
N PHE A 45 -0.86 5.72 -12.01
CA PHE A 45 -0.27 4.51 -11.44
C PHE A 45 -1.16 3.33 -11.82
N GLY A 46 -0.80 2.64 -12.91
CA GLY A 46 -1.71 1.67 -13.51
C GLY A 46 -2.95 2.38 -14.02
N ASN A 47 -4.12 1.98 -13.53
CA ASN A 47 -5.40 2.62 -13.89
C ASN A 47 -5.80 3.75 -12.93
N ASP A 48 -5.02 3.99 -11.88
CA ASP A 48 -5.32 5.03 -10.89
C ASP A 48 -4.75 6.37 -11.34
N LYS A 49 -5.51 7.44 -11.14
CA LYS A 49 -5.10 8.81 -11.48
C LYS A 49 -4.78 9.59 -10.22
N MET A 50 -3.64 10.26 -10.22
CA MET A 50 -3.18 11.08 -9.10
C MET A 50 -2.88 12.50 -9.57
N THR A 51 -3.53 13.46 -8.95
CA THR A 51 -3.33 14.90 -9.18
C THR A 51 -2.72 15.50 -7.94
N SER A 52 -1.62 16.24 -8.09
CA SER A 52 -0.93 16.89 -6.98
C SER A 52 -0.73 18.38 -7.23
N ASP A 53 -1.07 19.19 -6.25
CA ASP A 53 -0.84 20.62 -6.23
C ASP A 53 0.34 20.92 -5.30
N LEU A 54 1.49 21.29 -5.87
CA LEU A 54 2.73 21.57 -5.15
C LEU A 54 2.73 23.04 -4.70
N HIS A 55 2.82 23.28 -3.40
CA HIS A 55 2.71 24.62 -2.82
C HIS A 55 4.08 25.22 -2.47
N PHE A 56 4.38 26.36 -3.10
CA PHE A 56 5.59 27.13 -2.88
C PHE A 56 5.25 28.46 -2.21
N ARG A 57 6.10 28.89 -1.27
CA ARG A 57 5.95 30.19 -0.61
C ARG A 57 7.30 30.87 -0.47
N LYS A 58 7.34 32.18 -0.73
CA LYS A 58 8.49 33.03 -0.45
C LYS A 58 8.62 33.25 1.06
N SER A 59 9.84 33.30 1.55
CA SER A 59 10.15 33.71 2.91
C SER A 59 9.76 35.17 3.14
N ASP A 60 9.21 35.48 4.31
CA ASP A 60 8.99 36.88 4.71
C ASP A 60 10.31 37.57 5.15
N GLN A 61 11.38 36.79 5.35
CA GLN A 61 12.67 37.26 5.89
C GLN A 61 13.79 37.26 4.86
N THR A 62 13.66 36.49 3.78
CA THR A 62 14.71 36.28 2.78
C THR A 62 14.13 36.25 1.37
N ASP A 63 14.96 36.32 0.34
CA ASP A 63 14.50 36.18 -1.06
C ASP A 63 14.29 34.71 -1.50
N MET A 64 14.28 33.77 -0.55
CA MET A 64 14.15 32.34 -0.84
C MET A 64 12.69 31.90 -0.91
N TYR A 65 12.38 31.02 -1.85
CA TYR A 65 11.18 30.22 -1.91
C TYR A 65 11.39 28.84 -1.28
N PHE A 66 10.32 28.29 -0.71
CA PHE A 66 10.29 26.96 -0.13
C PHE A 66 9.13 26.16 -0.70
N PHE A 67 9.39 24.91 -1.06
CA PHE A 67 8.37 23.90 -1.31
C PHE A 67 7.92 23.33 0.05
N ASN A 68 6.70 23.67 0.49
CA ASN A 68 6.27 23.41 1.87
C ASN A 68 5.40 22.16 2.02
N LYS A 69 4.58 21.88 1.01
CA LYS A 69 3.63 20.77 1.00
C LYS A 69 3.13 20.50 -0.41
N TYR A 70 2.54 19.34 -0.62
CA TYR A 70 1.71 19.08 -1.77
C TYR A 70 0.37 18.49 -1.33
N ASP A 71 -0.71 19.01 -1.90
CA ASP A 71 -2.06 18.48 -1.71
C ASP A 71 -2.31 17.51 -2.87
N THR A 72 -2.75 16.29 -2.57
CA THR A 72 -2.95 15.29 -3.63
C THR A 72 -4.33 14.65 -3.57
N SER A 73 -4.91 14.41 -4.74
CA SER A 73 -6.09 13.57 -4.91
C SER A 73 -5.73 12.27 -5.64
N LEU A 74 -6.33 11.17 -5.21
CA LEU A 74 -6.22 9.85 -5.82
C LEU A 74 -7.60 9.37 -6.23
N LYS A 75 -7.76 9.08 -7.52
CA LYS A 75 -8.93 8.44 -8.12
C LYS A 75 -8.56 7.01 -8.51
N LYS A 76 -9.21 6.01 -7.92
CA LYS A 76 -8.90 4.61 -8.21
C LYS A 76 -9.72 4.11 -9.40
N GLY A 77 -9.05 3.62 -10.44
CA GLY A 77 -9.70 3.15 -11.68
C GLY A 77 -10.86 4.06 -12.15
N ASN A 78 -12.06 3.46 -12.24
CA ASN A 78 -13.29 4.14 -12.65
C ASN A 78 -14.17 4.57 -11.45
N GLU A 79 -13.66 4.56 -10.23
CA GLU A 79 -14.43 5.03 -9.06
C GLU A 79 -14.71 6.53 -9.18
N ASP A 80 -15.93 6.95 -8.87
CA ASP A 80 -16.30 8.37 -8.91
C ASP A 80 -15.77 9.18 -7.72
N THR A 81 -15.29 8.50 -6.67
CA THR A 81 -14.77 9.15 -5.47
C THR A 81 -13.27 9.38 -5.55
N GLU A 82 -12.85 10.57 -5.14
CA GLU A 82 -11.44 10.91 -4.97
C GLU A 82 -11.09 10.95 -3.49
N MET A 83 -10.01 10.26 -3.13
CA MET A 83 -9.39 10.40 -1.82
C MET A 83 -8.44 11.60 -1.86
N LYS A 84 -8.46 12.44 -0.82
CA LYS A 84 -7.53 13.58 -0.70
C LYS A 84 -6.63 13.42 0.50
N GLN A 85 -5.38 13.84 0.37
CA GLN A 85 -4.41 13.87 1.45
C GLN A 85 -3.40 14.99 1.20
N THR A 86 -2.98 15.67 2.26
CA THR A 86 -1.87 16.62 2.25
C THR A 86 -0.60 15.95 2.76
N PHE A 87 0.52 16.18 2.09
CA PHE A 87 1.84 15.75 2.53
C PHE A 87 2.76 16.97 2.67
N TYR A 88 3.40 17.09 3.82
CA TYR A 88 4.30 18.20 4.10
C TYR A 88 5.73 17.87 3.69
N ILE A 89 6.45 18.89 3.23
CA ILE A 89 7.84 18.82 2.79
C ILE A 89 8.69 19.55 3.82
N GLY A 90 9.59 18.80 4.46
CA GLY A 90 10.66 19.28 5.31
C GLY A 90 12.03 19.12 4.67
N LYS A 91 13.06 19.20 5.51
CA LYS A 91 14.47 19.07 5.11
C LYS A 91 14.88 17.63 4.80
N GLU A 92 14.36 16.67 5.56
CA GLU A 92 14.67 15.25 5.45
C GLU A 92 13.40 14.40 5.60
N ASN A 93 13.46 13.14 5.17
CA ASN A 93 12.43 12.13 5.37
C ASN A 93 11.04 12.46 4.80
N ASN A 94 11.02 13.26 3.73
CA ASN A 94 9.81 13.59 2.98
C ASN A 94 9.13 12.33 2.43
N ILE A 95 7.80 12.37 2.38
CA ILE A 95 7.02 11.41 1.60
C ILE A 95 7.14 11.81 0.13
N THR A 96 7.61 10.90 -0.70
CA THR A 96 7.65 11.06 -2.16
C THR A 96 6.28 10.83 -2.77
N LEU A 97 6.07 11.26 -4.02
CA LEU A 97 4.81 11.03 -4.73
C LEU A 97 4.42 9.55 -4.79
N LYS A 98 5.39 8.65 -5.02
CA LYS A 98 5.12 7.20 -5.07
C LYS A 98 4.77 6.64 -3.68
N GLU A 99 5.47 7.07 -2.64
CA GLU A 99 5.13 6.68 -1.26
C GLU A 99 3.74 7.22 -0.85
N ALA A 100 3.38 8.44 -1.27
CA ALA A 100 2.05 9.01 -1.05
C ALA A 100 0.96 8.17 -1.74
N TYR A 101 1.16 7.78 -3.00
CA TYR A 101 0.27 6.83 -3.67
C TYR A 101 0.14 5.53 -2.87
N ASN A 102 1.25 4.95 -2.42
CA ASN A 102 1.24 3.70 -1.66
C ASN A 102 0.47 3.86 -0.33
N LEU A 103 0.66 4.96 0.39
CA LEU A 103 -0.08 5.29 1.62
C LEU A 103 -1.59 5.44 1.38
N MET A 104 -1.97 6.16 0.32
CA MET A 104 -3.37 6.38 -0.04
C MET A 104 -4.05 5.12 -0.59
N ASP A 105 -3.27 4.20 -1.16
CA ASP A 105 -3.70 2.86 -1.54
C ASP A 105 -3.76 1.89 -0.34
N GLY A 106 -3.50 2.38 0.88
CA GLY A 106 -3.63 1.64 2.14
C GLY A 106 -2.41 0.81 2.52
N ARG A 107 -1.31 0.92 1.78
CA ARG A 107 -0.04 0.25 2.08
C ARG A 107 0.76 1.04 3.11
N SER A 108 1.81 0.42 3.65
CA SER A 108 2.68 1.02 4.66
C SER A 108 4.02 1.42 4.07
N VAL A 109 4.59 2.54 4.53
CA VAL A 109 5.90 3.04 4.11
C VAL A 109 6.82 3.13 5.33
N ASN A 110 8.05 2.64 5.23
CA ASN A 110 9.05 2.72 6.27
C ASN A 110 9.86 4.02 6.13
N LYS A 111 9.94 4.80 7.20
CA LYS A 111 10.67 6.07 7.25
C LYS A 111 11.52 6.15 8.51
N ASP A 112 12.64 6.85 8.40
CA ASP A 112 13.33 7.41 9.55
C ASP A 112 12.62 8.72 9.92
N LEU A 113 12.06 8.80 11.10
CA LEU A 113 11.30 9.95 11.60
C LEU A 113 12.06 10.62 12.74
N VAL A 114 11.62 11.81 13.12
CA VAL A 114 12.19 12.59 14.22
C VAL A 114 11.10 12.86 15.24
N ASN A 115 11.34 12.57 16.53
CA ASN A 115 10.39 12.85 17.60
C ASN A 115 10.45 14.34 18.02
N ARG A 116 9.68 14.73 19.04
CA ARG A 116 9.63 16.13 19.48
C ARG A 116 10.94 16.57 20.13
N GLU A 117 11.68 15.60 20.66
CA GLU A 117 12.96 15.74 21.33
C GLU A 117 14.14 15.81 20.33
N GLY A 118 13.88 15.61 19.04
CA GLY A 118 14.89 15.65 17.98
C GLY A 118 15.60 14.32 17.73
N GLU A 119 15.16 13.25 18.38
CA GLU A 119 15.75 11.91 18.23
C GLU A 119 15.20 11.23 16.98
N LYS A 120 16.12 10.63 16.21
CA LYS A 120 15.77 9.85 15.02
C LYS A 120 15.30 8.45 15.44
N TYR A 121 14.21 7.98 14.85
CA TYR A 121 13.71 6.62 15.04
C TYR A 121 13.13 6.07 13.73
N ASN A 122 13.21 4.76 13.53
CA ASN A 122 12.60 4.12 12.36
C ASN A 122 11.15 3.69 12.67
N ALA A 123 10.24 3.91 11.72
CA ALA A 123 8.86 3.43 11.84
C ALA A 123 8.21 3.16 10.49
N TRP A 124 7.29 2.19 10.48
CA TRP A 124 6.34 2.06 9.40
C TRP A 124 5.15 2.99 9.60
N VAL A 125 4.75 3.69 8.55
CA VAL A 125 3.63 4.63 8.52
C VAL A 125 2.54 4.07 7.61
N GLN A 126 1.29 4.14 8.06
CA GLN A 126 0.09 3.79 7.28
C GLN A 126 -1.01 4.82 7.54
N LEU A 127 -1.86 5.13 6.56
CA LEU A 127 -3.01 6.01 6.80
C LEU A 127 -4.15 5.28 7.53
N ASN A 128 -4.73 5.94 8.53
CA ASN A 128 -5.92 5.49 9.22
C ASN A 128 -7.17 6.06 8.54
N PHE A 129 -7.74 5.33 7.57
CA PHE A 129 -8.93 5.78 6.84
C PHE A 129 -10.20 5.95 7.68
N LYS A 130 -10.16 5.60 8.97
CA LYS A 130 -11.27 5.78 9.92
C LYS A 130 -11.22 7.10 10.69
N GLU A 131 -10.08 7.80 10.65
CA GLU A 131 -9.87 9.01 11.44
C GLU A 131 -9.17 10.09 10.63
N THR A 132 -9.77 11.27 10.62
CA THR A 132 -9.17 12.48 10.05
C THR A 132 -8.76 13.47 11.13
N ASP A 133 -7.79 14.33 10.80
CA ASP A 133 -7.49 15.53 11.59
C ASP A 133 -8.50 16.66 11.30
N SER A 134 -8.30 17.82 11.94
CA SER A 134 -9.16 19.00 11.76
C SER A 134 -9.15 19.58 10.34
N ASN A 135 -8.13 19.24 9.54
CA ASN A 135 -7.98 19.69 8.15
C ASN A 135 -8.49 18.64 7.15
N GLY A 136 -9.05 17.53 7.64
CA GLY A 136 -9.57 16.46 6.80
C GLY A 136 -8.52 15.46 6.31
N ASN A 137 -7.26 15.56 6.74
CA ASN A 137 -6.24 14.56 6.38
C ASN A 137 -6.41 13.30 7.22
N PHE A 138 -6.22 12.13 6.61
CA PHE A 138 -6.16 10.88 7.36
C PHE A 138 -4.97 10.87 8.31
N LYS A 139 -5.22 10.47 9.56
CA LYS A 139 -4.17 10.39 10.57
C LYS A 139 -3.22 9.22 10.27
N PRO A 140 -1.90 9.38 10.45
CA PRO A 140 -0.98 8.27 10.34
C PRO A 140 -1.08 7.33 11.55
N LYS A 141 -1.02 6.03 11.30
CA LYS A 141 -0.65 4.99 12.26
C LYS A 141 0.84 4.70 12.10
N GLN A 142 1.54 4.57 13.22
CA GLN A 142 2.95 4.27 13.24
C GLN A 142 3.20 2.92 13.93
N PHE A 143 4.07 2.12 13.32
CA PHE A 143 4.57 0.87 13.89
C PHE A 143 6.08 1.02 14.06
N HIS A 144 6.47 1.46 15.26
CA HIS A 144 7.89 1.61 15.64
C HIS A 144 8.59 0.26 15.75
N GLU A 145 9.91 0.25 15.87
CA GLU A 145 10.72 -0.98 15.99
C GLU A 145 10.23 -1.91 17.13
N ASN A 146 9.85 -1.33 18.28
CA ASN A 146 9.31 -2.06 19.43
C ASN A 146 7.94 -2.72 19.15
N TYR A 147 7.25 -2.35 18.07
CA TYR A 147 6.06 -3.05 17.63
C TYR A 147 6.37 -4.50 17.22
N GLY A 148 7.60 -4.78 16.77
CA GLY A 148 8.08 -6.14 16.47
C GLY A 148 7.68 -6.65 15.09
N PHE A 149 7.44 -5.77 14.12
CA PHE A 149 7.42 -6.16 12.72
C PHE A 149 8.83 -6.12 12.16
N ASP A 150 9.28 -7.25 11.63
CA ASP A 150 10.59 -7.42 10.98
C ASP A 150 10.32 -7.91 9.56
N LEU A 151 10.63 -7.06 8.58
CA LEU A 151 10.32 -7.32 7.18
C LEU A 151 11.14 -8.50 6.63
N GLU A 152 12.42 -8.58 6.98
CA GLU A 152 13.32 -9.63 6.53
C GLU A 152 12.84 -10.99 7.04
N LYS A 153 12.60 -11.10 8.36
CA LYS A 153 12.03 -12.31 8.96
C LYS A 153 10.63 -12.64 8.46
N ALA A 154 9.87 -11.64 8.02
CA ALA A 154 8.56 -11.88 7.41
C ALA A 154 8.70 -12.49 6.01
N LEU A 155 9.67 -12.05 5.22
CA LEU A 155 9.96 -12.57 3.88
C LEU A 155 10.53 -13.98 3.92
N GLU A 156 11.44 -14.28 4.86
CA GLU A 156 12.08 -15.60 5.04
C GLU A 156 11.10 -16.75 5.34
N LYS A 157 9.86 -16.42 5.71
CA LYS A 157 8.77 -17.41 5.91
C LYS A 157 8.16 -17.89 4.60
N HIS A 158 8.62 -17.37 3.46
CA HIS A 158 8.10 -17.67 2.13
C HIS A 158 9.23 -18.14 1.22
N PRO A 159 8.94 -19.00 0.22
CA PRO A 159 9.93 -19.54 -0.69
C PRO A 159 10.34 -18.52 -1.78
N ILE A 160 10.75 -17.33 -1.39
CA ILE A 160 11.08 -16.22 -2.31
C ILE A 160 12.51 -16.39 -2.83
N GLN A 161 12.66 -16.55 -4.14
CA GLN A 161 13.93 -16.82 -4.79
C GLN A 161 14.91 -15.63 -4.66
N GLU A 162 14.41 -14.40 -4.74
CA GLU A 162 15.21 -13.16 -4.66
C GLU A 162 15.96 -13.03 -3.32
N LEU A 163 15.53 -13.72 -2.25
CA LEU A 163 16.24 -13.69 -0.97
C LEU A 163 17.60 -14.40 -1.00
N SER A 164 17.83 -15.26 -2.00
CA SER A 164 19.09 -16.01 -2.14
C SER A 164 20.24 -15.18 -2.73
N ASN A 165 19.92 -14.10 -3.45
CA ASN A 165 20.89 -13.17 -4.00
C ASN A 165 20.88 -11.86 -3.17
N PRO A 166 22.02 -11.41 -2.63
CA PRO A 166 22.05 -10.20 -1.79
C PRO A 166 21.55 -8.92 -2.49
N GLU A 167 21.89 -8.71 -3.76
CA GLU A 167 21.47 -7.52 -4.51
C GLU A 167 19.96 -7.55 -4.81
N ASP A 168 19.42 -8.73 -5.14
CA ASP A 168 17.98 -8.91 -5.34
C ASP A 168 17.20 -8.71 -4.04
N LYS A 169 17.72 -9.26 -2.94
CA LYS A 169 17.17 -9.08 -1.60
C LYS A 169 17.12 -7.61 -1.21
N ASP A 170 18.21 -6.87 -1.38
CA ASP A 170 18.27 -5.44 -1.04
C ASP A 170 17.28 -4.63 -1.88
N ARG A 171 17.20 -4.90 -3.19
CA ARG A 171 16.22 -4.25 -4.08
C ARG A 171 14.78 -4.54 -3.67
N LEU A 172 14.48 -5.78 -3.31
CA LEU A 172 13.16 -6.19 -2.81
C LEU A 172 12.83 -5.46 -1.51
N MET A 173 13.75 -5.46 -0.55
CA MET A 173 13.60 -4.80 0.75
C MET A 173 13.35 -3.30 0.57
N ASP A 174 14.14 -2.62 -0.26
CA ASP A 174 13.98 -1.19 -0.54
C ASP A 174 12.65 -0.85 -1.21
N SER A 175 12.20 -1.69 -2.14
CA SER A 175 10.91 -1.53 -2.80
C SER A 175 9.76 -1.65 -1.79
N LEU A 176 9.80 -2.67 -0.94
CA LEU A 176 8.78 -2.92 0.09
C LEU A 176 8.79 -1.86 1.19
N LYS A 177 9.97 -1.36 1.59
CA LYS A 177 10.10 -0.22 2.52
C LYS A 177 9.47 1.05 1.97
N LYS A 178 9.53 1.28 0.65
CA LYS A 178 8.80 2.38 -0.01
C LYS A 178 7.30 2.12 -0.15
N GLY A 179 6.80 1.00 0.36
CA GLY A 179 5.39 0.59 0.33
C GLY A 179 4.94 0.04 -1.01
N ASN A 180 5.86 -0.30 -1.92
CA ASN A 180 5.48 -0.89 -3.20
C ASN A 180 4.95 -2.31 -3.01
N ARG A 181 4.04 -2.71 -3.89
CA ARG A 181 3.74 -4.12 -4.14
C ARG A 181 4.73 -4.61 -5.19
N GLN A 182 5.59 -5.56 -4.81
CA GLN A 182 6.72 -6.01 -5.62
C GLN A 182 6.45 -7.41 -6.17
N SER A 183 6.75 -7.64 -7.45
CA SER A 183 6.73 -8.99 -8.01
C SER A 183 7.95 -9.77 -7.55
N VAL A 184 7.74 -11.03 -7.21
CA VAL A 184 8.76 -11.98 -6.75
C VAL A 184 8.49 -13.38 -7.30
N THR A 185 9.53 -14.20 -7.38
CA THR A 185 9.40 -15.62 -7.76
C THR A 185 9.33 -16.49 -6.50
N PHE A 186 8.23 -17.22 -6.35
CA PHE A 186 8.10 -18.28 -5.35
C PHE A 186 8.60 -19.59 -5.95
N LYS A 187 9.54 -20.27 -5.27
CA LYS A 187 10.15 -21.52 -5.72
C LYS A 187 10.04 -22.62 -4.67
N ASP A 188 9.19 -23.61 -4.91
CA ASP A 188 9.01 -24.79 -4.06
C ASP A 188 9.40 -26.06 -4.86
N GLY A 189 10.62 -26.55 -4.63
CA GLY A 189 11.20 -27.59 -5.49
C GLY A 189 11.43 -27.10 -6.92
N ASP A 190 10.83 -27.78 -7.89
CA ASP A 190 10.91 -27.45 -9.32
C ASP A 190 9.79 -26.50 -9.80
N ASP A 191 8.79 -26.22 -8.95
CA ASP A 191 7.68 -25.33 -9.29
C ASP A 191 8.04 -23.87 -9.02
N GLU A 192 8.02 -23.05 -10.07
CA GLU A 192 8.23 -21.60 -10.00
C GLU A 192 6.93 -20.85 -10.30
N GLN A 193 6.56 -19.93 -9.41
CA GLN A 193 5.33 -19.15 -9.52
C GLN A 193 5.61 -17.67 -9.26
N ASN A 194 5.22 -16.81 -10.22
CA ASN A 194 5.28 -15.37 -10.02
C ASN A 194 4.15 -14.92 -9.08
N ARG A 195 4.55 -14.25 -8.00
CA ARG A 195 3.67 -13.68 -6.98
C ARG A 195 3.95 -12.19 -6.83
N PHE A 196 3.06 -11.51 -6.11
CA PHE A 196 3.30 -10.16 -5.64
C PHE A 196 3.28 -10.12 -4.12
N VAL A 197 4.16 -9.32 -3.53
CA VAL A 197 4.26 -9.14 -2.08
C VAL A 197 4.28 -7.67 -1.70
N GLU A 198 3.71 -7.35 -0.54
CA GLU A 198 3.78 -6.02 0.08
C GLU A 198 3.92 -6.17 1.61
N ALA A 199 4.55 -5.19 2.25
CA ALA A 199 4.70 -5.18 3.70
C ALA A 199 3.36 -4.98 4.41
N SER A 200 3.14 -5.73 5.49
CA SER A 200 1.92 -5.67 6.30
C SER A 200 2.27 -5.51 7.80
N PRO A 201 2.83 -4.35 8.20
CA PRO A 201 3.32 -4.14 9.56
C PRO A 201 2.26 -4.38 10.62
N GLN A 202 1.01 -3.92 10.39
CA GLN A 202 -0.13 -4.12 11.29
C GLN A 202 -0.37 -5.59 11.67
N PHE A 203 -0.04 -6.53 10.78
CA PHE A 203 -0.20 -7.96 11.01
C PHE A 203 1.13 -8.69 11.25
N LYS A 204 2.23 -7.93 11.37
CA LYS A 204 3.61 -8.43 11.53
C LYS A 204 3.98 -9.48 10.46
N SER A 205 3.52 -9.27 9.24
CA SER A 205 3.71 -10.20 8.11
C SER A 205 3.86 -9.44 6.79
N ILE A 206 3.92 -10.19 5.70
CA ILE A 206 3.66 -9.67 4.36
C ILE A 206 2.27 -10.10 3.88
N ASN A 207 1.71 -9.39 2.90
CA ASN A 207 0.59 -9.89 2.11
C ASN A 207 1.15 -10.50 0.82
N VAL A 208 0.56 -11.61 0.35
CA VAL A 208 0.93 -12.28 -0.91
C VAL A 208 -0.27 -12.27 -1.84
N TYR A 209 -0.05 -12.03 -3.13
CA TYR A 209 -1.07 -11.98 -4.16
C TYR A 209 -0.68 -12.86 -5.35
N ASP A 210 -1.69 -13.38 -6.04
CA ASP A 210 -1.52 -14.06 -7.32
C ASP A 210 -1.34 -13.06 -8.49
N GLN A 211 -1.21 -13.58 -9.71
CA GLN A 211 -1.06 -12.76 -10.92
C GLN A 211 -2.29 -11.88 -11.20
N SER A 212 -3.46 -12.28 -10.72
CA SER A 212 -4.72 -11.55 -10.85
C SER A 212 -4.94 -10.53 -9.73
N GLN A 213 -3.92 -10.26 -8.89
CA GLN A 213 -3.99 -9.36 -7.73
C GLN A 213 -4.98 -9.81 -6.64
N ASN A 214 -5.36 -11.10 -6.62
CA ASN A 214 -6.14 -11.65 -5.52
C ASN A 214 -5.22 -12.00 -4.36
N ARG A 215 -5.61 -11.59 -3.15
CA ARG A 215 -4.84 -11.90 -1.94
C ARG A 215 -4.90 -13.40 -1.65
N ILE A 216 -3.74 -14.03 -1.56
CA ILE A 216 -3.62 -15.43 -1.15
C ILE A 216 -3.69 -15.47 0.38
N GLY A 217 -4.80 -16.01 0.89
CA GLY A 217 -4.98 -16.19 2.33
C GLY A 217 -4.13 -17.33 2.88
N ARG A 218 -3.76 -17.25 4.16
CA ARG A 218 -3.07 -18.33 4.91
C ARG A 218 -3.80 -19.68 4.84
N ASN A 219 -5.10 -19.69 4.57
CA ASN A 219 -5.94 -20.90 4.54
C ASN A 219 -6.10 -21.54 3.15
N ASN A 220 -5.60 -20.94 2.07
CA ASN A 220 -5.79 -21.53 0.73
C ASN A 220 -4.88 -22.74 0.49
N ASN A 221 -3.74 -22.84 1.19
CA ASN A 221 -2.90 -24.05 1.16
C ASN A 221 -3.57 -25.29 1.76
N GLN A 222 -4.71 -25.16 2.45
CA GLN A 222 -5.49 -26.32 2.93
C GLN A 222 -6.60 -26.75 1.98
N LYS A 223 -7.05 -25.89 1.05
CA LYS A 223 -8.16 -26.23 0.14
C LYS A 223 -7.72 -27.02 -1.09
N GLU A 224 -6.45 -26.93 -1.52
CA GLU A 224 -5.93 -27.75 -2.62
C GLU A 224 -5.64 -29.20 -2.24
N ASN A 225 -5.59 -29.54 -0.95
CA ASN A 225 -5.44 -30.92 -0.48
C ASN A 225 -6.76 -31.65 -0.20
N GLN A 226 -7.92 -30.98 -0.29
CA GLN A 226 -9.22 -31.64 -0.14
C GLN A 226 -9.88 -32.02 -1.47
N SER A 227 -9.52 -31.37 -2.58
CA SER A 227 -10.11 -31.63 -3.90
C SER A 227 -9.57 -32.88 -4.61
N LYS A 228 -8.53 -33.54 -4.07
CA LYS A 228 -8.02 -34.85 -4.58
C LYS A 228 -8.60 -36.08 -3.87
N SER A 229 -9.39 -35.90 -2.80
CA SER A 229 -9.91 -37.00 -1.99
C SER A 229 -11.32 -37.45 -2.40
N GLU A 230 -12.13 -36.57 -2.97
CA GLU A 230 -13.55 -36.85 -3.26
C GLU A 230 -13.81 -37.51 -4.62
N SER A 231 -12.78 -37.72 -5.45
CA SER A 231 -12.94 -38.31 -6.79
C SER A 231 -12.85 -39.83 -6.84
N LYS A 232 -12.69 -40.54 -5.71
CA LYS A 232 -12.45 -42.00 -5.68
C LYS A 232 -13.53 -42.87 -5.03
N GLU A 233 -14.62 -42.31 -4.49
CA GLU A 233 -15.62 -43.09 -3.74
C GLU A 233 -17.00 -43.24 -4.41
N GLN A 234 -17.17 -42.85 -5.67
CA GLN A 234 -18.41 -43.16 -6.42
C GLN A 234 -18.14 -44.03 -7.64
N LYS A 235 -17.81 -45.30 -7.40
CA LYS A 235 -18.08 -46.42 -8.32
C LYS A 235 -17.86 -47.76 -7.60
N GLU A 236 -18.89 -48.21 -6.88
CA GLU A 236 -19.23 -49.59 -6.48
C GLU A 236 -20.30 -49.48 -5.37
N GLY A 237 -21.51 -50.03 -5.42
CA GLY A 237 -22.17 -50.90 -6.38
C GLY A 237 -23.70 -50.82 -6.27
N ILE A 238 -24.35 -51.38 -7.28
CA ILE A 238 -25.79 -51.63 -7.38
C ILE A 238 -26.06 -53.09 -6.98
N ALA A 239 -27.27 -53.34 -6.46
CA ALA A 239 -27.93 -54.62 -6.08
C ALA A 239 -27.82 -54.95 -4.57
N GLU A 240 -28.87 -55.33 -3.84
CA GLU A 240 -30.12 -56.00 -4.21
C GLU A 240 -31.20 -55.83 -3.10
N SER A 241 -32.43 -56.20 -3.45
CA SER A 241 -33.75 -56.04 -2.84
C SER A 241 -34.08 -56.83 -1.55
N GLY A 242 -35.14 -56.42 -0.83
CA GLY A 242 -35.89 -57.27 0.11
C GLY A 242 -37.00 -56.54 0.89
N GLU A 243 -38.24 -57.03 0.79
CA GLU A 243 -39.54 -56.45 1.21
C GLU A 243 -39.85 -56.45 2.74
N GLY A 244 -40.92 -55.74 3.15
CA GLY A 244 -41.80 -56.23 4.24
C GLY A 244 -42.42 -55.24 5.25
N ASP A 245 -43.49 -54.54 4.84
CA ASP A 245 -44.80 -54.34 5.51
C ASP A 245 -44.98 -53.77 6.96
N GLY A 246 -46.09 -53.01 7.17
CA GLY A 246 -46.83 -53.01 8.45
C GLY A 246 -47.08 -51.72 9.29
N ALA A 247 -48.02 -50.87 8.85
CA ALA A 247 -49.17 -50.29 9.60
C ALA A 247 -49.08 -49.43 10.93
N LYS A 248 -49.81 -48.29 10.87
CA LYS A 248 -50.79 -47.67 11.84
C LYS A 248 -50.44 -46.51 12.81
N VAL A 249 -50.96 -45.31 12.44
CA VAL A 249 -51.90 -44.37 13.15
C VAL A 249 -51.67 -43.96 14.62
N LYS A 250 -51.53 -42.63 14.89
CA LYS A 250 -52.46 -41.79 15.71
C LYS A 250 -52.00 -40.31 15.83
N SER A 251 -52.95 -39.48 16.26
CA SER A 251 -53.14 -38.05 15.95
C SER A 251 -53.10 -37.12 17.19
N ARG A 252 -53.19 -35.79 16.92
CA ARG A 252 -53.50 -34.62 17.81
C ARG A 252 -52.27 -33.90 18.40
N LYS A 253 -52.23 -32.56 18.57
CA LYS A 253 -53.17 -31.44 18.41
C LYS A 253 -52.38 -30.12 18.39
N LYS A 254 -52.88 -29.10 17.67
CA LYS A 254 -52.54 -27.67 17.79
C LYS A 254 -52.79 -27.14 19.20
N VAL A 255 -51.99 -26.17 19.66
CA VAL A 255 -52.46 -24.93 20.35
C VAL A 255 -51.53 -23.77 19.99
N LYS A 256 -52.15 -22.62 19.67
CA LYS A 256 -51.56 -21.29 19.43
C LYS A 256 -52.37 -20.33 20.29
N VAL A 257 -51.74 -19.58 21.20
CA VAL A 257 -52.27 -18.41 21.96
C VAL A 257 -51.01 -17.74 22.55
N SER A 258 -50.72 -16.45 22.54
CA SER A 258 -51.30 -15.22 21.97
C SER A 258 -50.15 -14.24 21.76
#